data_AF-A0A352T7I9-F1
#
_entry.id   AF-A0A352T7I9-F1
#
_cell.length_a   1.000
_cell.length_b   1.000
_cell.length_c   1.000
_cell.angle_alpha   90.00
_cell.angle_beta   90.00
_cell.angle_gamma   90.00
#
_symmetry.space_group_name_H-M   'P 1'
#
loop_
_entity.id
_entity.type
_entity.pdbx_description
1 polymer ?
#
loop_
_entity_poly.entity_id
_entity_poly.type
_entity_poly.pdbx_seq_one_letter_code
_entity_poly.pdbx_strand_id
1 'polypeptide(L)'
;TLLNIVSSILLVKTLGLFGVALGTFISTLYQTVWLGHYCNKKLINFGINSMYKNFLLDCIIVLLIYILMKNLGLIVLHCDSYFDWLICALKNTFFVIVFITFIQFIFNKNKMFRLIRYLKLKIHR
;
A
#
# COMPACT_ATOMS: atom_id res chain seq x y z
N THR A 1 6.93 19.73 0.11
CA THR A 1 6.63 20.65 -1.02
C THR A 1 7.89 21.04 -1.77
N LEU A 2 8.90 21.68 -1.14
CA LEU A 2 10.19 21.97 -1.79
C LEU A 2 10.89 20.70 -2.32
N LEU A 3 10.92 19.63 -1.52
CA LEU A 3 11.45 18.33 -1.94
C LEU A 3 10.78 17.78 -3.20
N ASN A 4 9.45 17.92 -3.34
CA ASN A 4 8.72 17.46 -4.52
C ASN A 4 9.07 18.28 -5.77
N ILE A 5 9.19 19.60 -5.61
CA ILE A 5 9.51 20.52 -6.71
C ILE A 5 10.95 20.25 -7.19
N VAL A 6 11.90 20.16 -6.26
CA VAL A 6 13.30 19.90 -6.57
C VAL A 6 13.48 18.52 -7.20
N SER A 7 12.88 17.47 -6.63
CA SER A 7 12.97 16.11 -7.18
C SER A 7 12.31 16.01 -8.56
N SER A 8 11.14 16.62 -8.76
CA SER A 8 10.43 16.63 -10.04
C SER A 8 11.23 17.34 -11.13
N ILE A 9 11.80 18.51 -10.86
CA ILE A 9 12.62 19.25 -11.85
C ILE A 9 13.85 18.43 -12.27
N LEU A 10 14.51 17.76 -11.32
CA LEU A 10 15.68 16.94 -11.60
C LEU A 10 15.33 15.68 -12.41
N LEU A 11 14.25 14.97 -12.03
CA LEU A 11 13.84 13.71 -12.63
C LEU A 11 13.12 13.88 -13.98
N VAL A 12 12.43 15.00 -14.20
CA VAL A 12 11.74 15.30 -15.48
C VAL A 12 12.72 15.38 -16.63
N LYS A 13 13.93 15.93 -16.42
CA LYS A 13 14.90 16.10 -17.49
C LYS A 13 15.37 14.77 -18.09
N THR A 14 15.33 13.68 -17.30
CA THR A 14 15.76 12.34 -17.73
C THR A 14 14.59 11.39 -18.00
N LEU A 15 13.46 11.53 -17.29
CA LEU A 15 12.35 10.56 -17.29
C LEU A 15 10.99 11.17 -17.73
N GLY A 16 10.94 12.47 -18.06
CA GLY A 16 9.70 13.15 -18.45
C GLY A 16 8.62 13.07 -17.37
N LEU A 17 7.40 12.71 -17.76
CA LEU A 17 6.23 12.62 -16.85
C LEU A 17 6.42 11.57 -15.75
N PHE A 18 7.10 10.46 -16.03
CA PHE A 18 7.46 9.45 -15.02
C PHE A 18 8.33 10.05 -13.92
N GLY A 19 9.20 11.01 -14.27
CA GLY A 19 10.03 11.72 -13.31
C GLY A 19 9.22 12.55 -12.30
N VAL A 20 8.11 13.17 -12.74
CA VAL A 20 7.19 13.90 -11.85
C VAL A 20 6.50 12.95 -10.87
N ALA A 21 6.01 11.82 -11.37
CA ALA A 21 5.34 10.82 -10.54
C ALA A 21 6.29 10.26 -9.47
N LEU A 22 7.52 9.94 -9.86
CA LEU A 22 8.57 9.51 -8.93
C LEU A 22 8.93 10.60 -7.92
N GLY A 23 9.07 11.86 -8.35
CA GLY A 23 9.33 12.99 -7.47
C GLY A 23 8.26 13.16 -6.39
N THR A 24 7.00 12.99 -6.80
CA THR A 24 5.84 13.03 -5.90
C THR A 24 5.89 11.88 -4.90
N PHE A 25 6.13 10.65 -5.37
CA PHE A 25 6.25 9.48 -4.52
C PHE A 25 7.37 9.61 -3.48
N ILE A 26 8.55 10.08 -3.88
CA ILE A 26 9.68 10.28 -2.96
C ILE A 26 9.35 11.35 -1.92
N SER A 27 8.76 12.47 -2.35
CA SER A 27 8.41 13.55 -1.43
C SER A 27 7.34 13.13 -0.42
N THR A 28 6.33 12.36 -0.83
CA THR A 28 5.28 11.89 0.08
C THR A 28 5.83 10.84 1.05
N LEU A 29 6.67 9.91 0.59
CA LEU A 29 7.38 8.96 1.45
C LEU A 29 8.21 9.66 2.53
N TYR A 30 9.03 10.65 2.14
CA TYR A 30 9.82 11.43 3.09
C TYR A 30 8.93 12.09 4.15
N GLN A 31 7.83 12.72 3.72
CA GLN A 31 6.90 13.38 4.62
C GLN A 31 6.21 12.39 5.56
N THR A 32 5.81 11.21 5.09
CA THR A 32 5.22 10.16 5.93
C THR A 32 6.19 9.66 6.99
N VAL A 33 7.46 9.43 6.63
CA VAL A 33 8.50 8.99 7.58
C VAL A 33 8.80 10.08 8.60
N TRP A 34 8.98 11.33 8.16
CA TRP A 34 9.24 12.46 9.05
C TRP A 34 8.09 12.68 10.03
N LEU A 35 6.84 12.64 9.54
CA LEU A 35 5.66 12.78 10.38
C LEU A 35 5.53 11.61 11.36
N GLY A 36 5.79 10.38 10.92
CA GLY A 36 5.83 9.21 11.80
C GLY A 36 6.84 9.35 12.94
N HIS A 37 8.03 9.87 12.63
CA HIS A 37 9.06 10.16 13.65
C HIS A 37 8.63 11.28 14.59
N TYR A 38 8.10 12.38 14.06
CA TYR A 38 7.64 13.51 14.84
C TYR A 38 6.50 13.14 15.80
N CYS A 39 5.47 12.45 15.29
CA CYS A 39 4.31 12.02 16.07
C CYS A 39 4.70 10.98 17.13
N ASN A 40 5.58 10.04 16.81
CA ASN A 40 6.07 9.10 17.82
C ASN A 40 6.78 9.84 18.96
N LYS A 41 7.70 10.74 18.65
CA LYS A 41 8.52 11.43 19.66
C LYS A 41 7.73 12.41 20.53
N LYS A 42 6.67 13.05 19.99
CA LYS A 42 5.97 14.15 20.68
C LYS A 42 4.53 13.86 21.10
N LEU A 43 3.81 12.91 20.49
CA LEU A 43 2.37 12.73 20.72
C LEU A 43 2.04 11.40 21.39
N ILE A 44 2.61 10.28 20.93
CA ILE A 44 2.07 8.95 21.28
C ILE A 44 3.12 8.02 21.93
N ASN A 45 4.41 8.38 21.93
CA ASN A 45 5.53 7.57 22.47
C ASN A 45 5.46 6.08 22.04
N PHE A 46 4.91 5.83 20.85
CA PHE A 46 4.66 4.52 20.29
C PHE A 46 5.84 4.09 19.43
N GLY A 47 6.70 3.22 19.96
CA GLY A 47 7.97 2.82 19.34
C GLY A 47 7.93 2.69 17.82
N ILE A 48 8.66 3.58 17.12
CA ILE A 48 8.68 3.69 15.66
C ILE A 48 9.08 2.38 14.96
N ASN A 49 9.81 1.51 15.67
CA ASN A 49 10.17 0.17 15.21
C ASN A 49 8.93 -0.65 14.85
N SER A 50 7.81 -0.48 15.56
CA SER A 50 6.55 -1.14 15.24
C SER A 50 5.95 -0.64 13.92
N MET A 51 6.13 0.65 13.59
CA MET A 51 5.67 1.22 12.33
C MET A 51 6.47 0.66 11.15
N TYR A 52 7.80 0.69 11.24
CA TYR A 52 8.66 0.12 10.20
C TYR A 52 8.46 -1.39 10.05
N LYS A 53 8.28 -2.13 11.15
CA LYS A 53 7.99 -3.57 11.11
C LYS A 53 6.68 -3.85 10.37
N ASN A 54 5.62 -3.10 10.64
CA ASN A 54 4.35 -3.27 9.93
C ASN A 54 4.50 -2.92 8.44
N PHE A 55 5.17 -1.82 8.11
CA PHE A 55 5.40 -1.42 6.72
C PHE A 55 6.19 -2.48 5.93
N LEU A 56 7.27 -3.02 6.52
CA LEU A 56 8.05 -4.09 5.89
C LEU A 56 7.22 -5.37 5.71
N LEU A 57 6.40 -5.75 6.70
CA LEU A 57 5.50 -6.89 6.58
C LEU A 57 4.47 -6.67 5.46
N ASP A 58 3.90 -5.47 5.35
CA ASP A 58 2.95 -5.14 4.29
C ASP A 58 3.61 -5.19 2.90
N CYS A 59 4.86 -4.72 2.75
CA CYS A 59 5.63 -4.88 1.51
C CYS A 59 5.85 -6.36 1.15
N ILE A 60 6.20 -7.20 2.13
CA ILE A 60 6.38 -8.65 1.93
C ILE A 60 5.06 -9.30 1.51
N ILE A 61 3.94 -8.93 2.15
CA ILE A 61 2.61 -9.45 1.82
C ILE A 61 2.22 -9.08 0.38
N VAL A 62 2.42 -7.82 -0.03
CA VAL A 62 2.14 -7.38 -1.40
C VAL A 62 2.98 -8.16 -2.42
N LEU A 63 4.27 -8.37 -2.13
CA LEU A 63 5.16 -9.13 -3.00
C LEU A 63 4.74 -10.61 -3.09
N LEU A 64 4.37 -11.22 -1.97
CA LEU A 64 3.85 -12.59 -1.93
C LEU A 64 2.57 -12.74 -2.76
N ILE A 65 1.62 -11.81 -2.61
CA ILE A 65 0.36 -11.80 -3.37
C ILE A 65 0.64 -11.66 -4.86
N TYR A 66 1.53 -10.75 -5.25
CA TYR A 66 1.90 -10.57 -6.64
C TYR A 66 2.46 -11.87 -7.24
N ILE A 67 3.39 -12.54 -6.54
CA ILE A 67 3.98 -13.81 -6.99
C ILE A 67 2.90 -14.91 -7.09
N LEU A 68 2.05 -15.05 -6.07
CA LEU A 68 0.98 -16.05 -6.04
C LEU A 68 -0.02 -15.84 -7.17
N MET A 69 -0.52 -14.61 -7.34
CA MET A 69 -1.50 -14.29 -8.38
C MET A 69 -0.90 -14.44 -9.77
N LYS A 70 0.38 -14.09 -9.96
CA LYS A 70 1.10 -14.31 -11.22
C LYS A 70 1.23 -15.80 -11.52
N ASN A 71 1.64 -16.62 -10.55
CA ASN A 71 1.83 -18.06 -10.73
C ASN A 71 0.50 -18.80 -10.97
N LEU A 72 -0.59 -18.33 -10.38
CA LEU A 72 -1.94 -18.87 -10.60
C LEU A 72 -2.57 -18.40 -11.93
N GLY A 73 -1.91 -17.53 -12.68
CA GLY A 73 -2.46 -16.95 -13.92
C GLY A 73 -3.71 -16.09 -13.68
N LEU A 74 -3.91 -15.61 -12.45
CA LEU A 74 -5.09 -14.81 -12.09
C LEU A 74 -4.92 -13.33 -12.45
N ILE A 75 -3.68 -12.88 -12.70
CA ILE A 75 -3.40 -11.52 -13.16
C ILE A 75 -3.62 -11.44 -14.67
N VAL A 76 -4.63 -10.67 -15.08
CA VAL A 76 -4.77 -10.26 -16.47
C VAL A 76 -3.91 -9.00 -16.69
N LEU A 77 -2.88 -9.12 -17.54
CA LEU A 77 -1.94 -8.03 -17.85
C LEU A 77 -2.17 -7.41 -19.23
N HIS A 78 -2.84 -8.12 -20.14
CA HIS A 78 -3.13 -7.65 -21.48
C HIS A 78 -4.60 -7.25 -21.58
N CYS A 79 -4.87 -6.07 -22.12
CA CYS A 79 -6.22 -5.58 -22.39
C CYS A 79 -6.21 -4.88 -23.74
N ASP A 80 -7.12 -5.26 -24.62
CA ASP A 80 -7.16 -4.75 -26.01
C ASP A 80 -8.02 -3.48 -26.13
N SER A 81 -8.92 -3.26 -25.17
CA SER A 81 -9.82 -2.11 -25.10
C SER A 81 -9.83 -1.45 -23.71
N TYR A 82 -10.17 -0.16 -23.66
CA TYR A 82 -10.38 0.57 -22.41
C TYR A 82 -11.48 -0.04 -21.53
N PHE A 83 -12.51 -0.64 -22.15
CA PHE A 83 -13.57 -1.32 -21.42
C PHE A 83 -13.07 -2.62 -20.78
N ASP A 84 -12.27 -3.39 -21.51
CA ASP A 84 -11.65 -4.62 -21.00
C ASP A 84 -10.66 -4.33 -19.88
N TRP A 85 -9.92 -3.22 -19.99
CA TRP A 85 -9.03 -2.75 -18.93
C TRP A 85 -9.78 -2.50 -17.62
N LEU A 86 -10.97 -1.88 -17.68
CA LEU A 86 -11.80 -1.62 -16.51
C LEU A 86 -12.30 -2.93 -15.89
N ILE A 87 -12.79 -3.88 -16.70
CA ILE A 87 -13.23 -5.20 -16.23
C ILE A 87 -12.06 -5.96 -15.57
N CYS A 88 -10.89 -5.95 -16.20
CA CYS A 88 -9.69 -6.59 -15.68
C CYS A 88 -9.25 -5.96 -14.35
N ALA A 89 -9.32 -4.63 -14.23
CA ALA A 89 -9.01 -3.93 -12.99
C ALA A 89 -9.97 -4.32 -11.84
N LEU A 90 -11.27 -4.41 -12.11
CA LEU A 90 -12.26 -4.85 -11.11
C LEU A 90 -12.00 -6.29 -10.67
N LYS A 91 -11.77 -7.20 -11.62
CA LYS A 91 -11.46 -8.61 -11.35
C LYS A 91 -10.18 -8.75 -10.52
N ASN A 92 -9.09 -8.08 -10.93
CA ASN A 92 -7.82 -8.11 -10.21
C ASN A 92 -7.98 -7.53 -8.79
N THR A 93 -8.72 -6.43 -8.62
CA THR A 93 -8.98 -5.80 -7.32
C THR A 93 -9.72 -6.76 -6.38
N PHE A 94 -10.74 -7.44 -6.87
CA PHE A 94 -11.49 -8.43 -6.09
C PHE A 94 -10.57 -9.54 -5.56
N PHE A 95 -9.75 -10.14 -6.43
CA PHE A 95 -8.80 -11.18 -6.00
C PHE A 95 -7.78 -10.64 -5.00
N VAL A 96 -7.17 -9.48 -5.26
CA VAL A 96 -6.20 -8.88 -4.34
C VAL A 96 -6.82 -8.68 -2.95
N ILE A 97 -8.06 -8.20 -2.84
CA ILE A 97 -8.74 -8.02 -1.55
C ILE A 97 -8.93 -9.36 -0.82
N VAL A 98 -9.38 -10.40 -1.54
CA VAL A 98 -9.54 -11.74 -0.98
C VAL A 98 -8.20 -12.31 -0.49
N PHE A 99 -7.13 -12.17 -1.26
CA PHE A 99 -5.80 -12.65 -0.87
C PHE A 99 -5.19 -11.85 0.28
N ILE A 100 -5.32 -10.52 0.29
CA ILE A 100 -4.87 -9.67 1.39
C ILE A 100 -5.57 -10.06 2.68
N THR A 101 -6.91 -10.19 2.66
CA THR A 101 -7.68 -10.55 3.86
C THR A 101 -7.30 -11.94 4.38
N PHE A 102 -7.11 -12.91 3.48
CA PHE A 102 -6.67 -14.26 3.84
C PHE A 102 -5.27 -14.26 4.49
N ILE A 103 -4.28 -13.61 3.87
CA ILE A 103 -2.92 -13.54 4.40
C ILE A 103 -2.87 -12.76 5.71
N GLN A 104 -3.59 -11.64 5.82
CA GLN A 104 -3.69 -10.86 7.05
C GLN A 104 -4.36 -11.66 8.18
N PHE A 105 -5.32 -12.54 7.86
CA PHE A 105 -5.90 -13.46 8.83
C PHE A 105 -4.87 -14.47 9.34
N ILE A 106 -3.93 -14.92 8.52
CA ILE A 106 -2.87 -15.86 8.94
C ILE A 106 -1.79 -15.15 9.78
N PHE A 107 -1.25 -14.04 9.28
CA PHE A 107 -0.09 -13.35 9.87
C PHE A 107 -0.44 -12.41 11.02
N ASN A 108 -1.61 -11.76 10.97
CA ASN A 108 -2.02 -10.71 11.91
C ASN A 108 -3.33 -11.04 12.63
N LYS A 109 -3.52 -12.31 13.03
CA LYS A 109 -4.70 -12.84 13.73
C LYS A 109 -5.24 -11.88 14.80
N ASN A 110 -4.37 -11.40 15.70
CA ASN A 110 -4.76 -10.53 16.82
C ASN A 110 -5.36 -9.19 16.36
N LYS A 111 -4.78 -8.58 15.31
CA LYS A 111 -5.32 -7.33 14.75
C LYS A 111 -6.65 -7.58 14.04
N MET A 112 -6.78 -8.69 13.34
CA MET A 112 -8.02 -9.10 12.65
C MET A 112 -9.15 -9.41 13.63
N PHE A 113 -8.91 -10.18 14.70
CA PHE A 113 -9.91 -10.43 15.73
C PHE A 113 -10.37 -9.14 16.42
N ARG A 114 -9.45 -8.21 16.65
CA ARG A 114 -9.80 -6.88 17.18
C ARG A 114 -10.69 -6.11 16.21
N LEU A 115 -10.37 -6.10 14.91
CA LEU A 115 -11.19 -5.46 13.88
C LEU A 115 -12.61 -6.06 13.82
N ILE A 116 -12.72 -7.39 13.82
CA ILE A 116 -14.00 -8.11 13.81
C ILE A 116 -14.81 -7.76 15.07
N ARG A 117 -14.17 -7.71 16.24
CA ARG A 117 -14.83 -7.30 17.49
C ARG A 117 -15.37 -5.87 17.40
N TYR A 118 -14.59 -4.93 16.86
CA TYR A 118 -15.06 -3.55 16.64
C TYR A 118 -16.23 -3.46 15.66
N LEU A 119 -16.17 -4.21 14.54
CA LEU A 119 -17.27 -4.25 13.57
C LEU A 119 -18.54 -4.85 14.17
N LYS A 120 -18.44 -5.94 14.93
CA LYS A 120 -19.57 -6.52 15.67
C LYS A 120 -20.18 -5.53 16.65
N LEU A 121 -19.36 -4.80 17.40
CA LEU A 121 -19.83 -3.79 18.34
C LEU A 121 -20.51 -2.60 17.65
N LYS A 122 -20.07 -2.21 16.45
CA LYS A 122 -20.69 -1.12 15.68
C LYS A 122 -21.99 -1.55 14.99
N ILE A 123 -22.11 -2.82 14.60
CA ILE A 123 -23.34 -3.38 14.02
C ILE A 123 -24.42 -3.56 15.09
N HIS A 124 -24.03 -3.77 16.35
CA HIS A 124 -24.95 -3.94 17.48
C HIS A 124 -25.35 -2.61 18.16
N ARG A 125 -24.94 -1.48 17.60
CA ARG A 125 -25.22 -0.12 18.10
C ARG A 125 -26.05 0.63 17.05
#